data_AF-A0A6J7JXT1-F1
#
_entry.id   AF-A0A6J7JXT1-F1
#
_cell.length_a   1.000
_cell.length_b   1.000
_cell.length_c   1.000
_cell.angle_alpha   90.00
_cell.angle_beta   90.00
_cell.angle_gamma   90.00
#
_symmetry.space_group_name_H-M   'P 1'
#
loop_
_entity.id
_entity.type
_entity.pdbx_description
1 polymer ?
#
loop_
_entity_poly.entity_id
_entity_poly.type
_entity_poly.pdbx_seq_one_letter_code
_entity_poly.pdbx_strand_id
1 'polypeptide(L)'
;MATRTRSFLPKSLRPKSFVPKPKPGYTDALSTSLTFVLGPLMFGLLGAFLDGIFGTGRVFTVLLAIIGLIAVATTIYYRYQAASAAEDAGKPWEKRPNADSRIEPLEKSPEIR
;
A
#
# COMPACT_ATOMS: atom_id res chain seq x y z
N MET A 1 -8.44 52.90 0.51
CA MET A 1 -8.04 52.52 -0.86
C MET A 1 -7.23 51.22 -0.75
N ALA A 2 -7.83 50.07 -1.09
CA ALA A 2 -7.25 48.74 -0.83
C ALA A 2 -6.65 48.15 -2.12
N THR A 3 -5.32 48.01 -2.16
CA THR A 3 -4.62 47.41 -3.30
C THR A 3 -4.64 45.90 -3.14
N ARG A 4 -5.62 45.23 -3.77
CA ARG A 4 -5.73 43.78 -3.80
C ARG A 4 -4.79 43.23 -4.88
N THR A 5 -3.54 42.98 -4.50
CA THR A 5 -2.53 42.33 -5.35
C THR A 5 -2.97 40.90 -5.66
N ARG A 6 -3.58 40.69 -6.83
CA ARG A 6 -3.86 39.33 -7.34
C ARG A 6 -2.54 38.70 -7.76
N SER A 7 -2.16 37.60 -7.11
CA SER A 7 -0.99 36.81 -7.49
C SER A 7 -1.21 36.17 -8.87
N PHE A 8 -0.56 36.71 -9.89
CA PHE A 8 -0.62 36.27 -11.29
C PHE A 8 0.28 35.06 -11.60
N LEU A 9 0.53 34.17 -10.63
CA LEU A 9 1.34 32.98 -10.91
C LEU A 9 0.50 31.93 -11.67
N PRO A 10 0.86 31.58 -12.92
CA PRO A 10 0.16 30.53 -13.65
C PRO A 10 0.27 29.21 -12.89
N LYS A 11 -0.76 28.36 -12.98
CA LYS A 11 -0.86 27.10 -12.22
C LYS A 11 0.36 26.18 -12.42
N SER A 12 1.05 26.29 -13.56
CA SER A 12 2.27 25.57 -13.91
C SER A 12 3.52 25.98 -13.12
N LEU A 13 3.56 27.19 -12.55
CA LEU A 13 4.68 27.72 -11.78
C LEU A 13 4.44 27.68 -10.27
N ARG A 14 3.33 27.07 -9.82
CA ARG A 14 3.15 26.81 -8.39
C ARG A 14 4.08 25.65 -8.01
N PRO A 15 5.06 25.85 -7.12
CA PRO A 15 5.83 24.73 -6.61
C PRO A 15 4.84 23.75 -5.98
N LYS A 16 4.89 22.46 -6.38
CA LYS A 16 4.21 21.41 -5.63
C LYS A 16 4.73 21.54 -4.21
N SER A 17 3.86 21.87 -3.27
CA SER A 17 4.24 21.97 -1.87
C SER A 17 4.88 20.65 -1.49
N PHE A 18 6.18 20.68 -1.19
CA PHE A 18 6.88 19.55 -0.60
C PHE A 18 6.29 19.36 0.79
N VAL A 19 5.23 18.56 0.88
CA VAL A 19 4.73 18.09 2.17
C VAL A 19 5.59 16.87 2.48
N PRO A 20 6.58 16.97 3.38
CA PRO A 20 7.36 15.81 3.75
C PRO A 20 6.39 14.76 4.30
N LYS A 21 6.37 13.56 3.71
CA LYS A 21 5.64 12.44 4.32
C LYS A 21 6.24 12.22 5.71
N PRO A 22 5.43 12.18 6.78
CA PRO A 22 5.93 11.87 8.10
C PRO A 22 6.62 10.51 8.04
N LYS A 23 7.88 10.45 8.48
CA LYS A 23 8.58 9.17 8.62
C LYS A 23 7.88 8.37 9.72
N PRO A 24 7.56 7.08 9.51
CA PRO A 24 6.94 6.28 10.55
C PRO A 24 7.83 6.32 11.80
N GLY A 25 7.22 6.64 12.93
CA GLY A 25 7.92 6.73 14.21
C GLY A 25 8.21 5.34 14.77
N TYR A 26 9.12 5.25 15.74
CA TYR A 26 9.40 4.01 16.49
C TYR A 26 8.11 3.36 17.04
N THR A 27 7.15 4.17 17.49
CA THR A 27 5.84 3.73 17.99
C THR A 27 4.98 3.01 16.95
N ASP A 28 5.03 3.44 15.68
CA ASP A 28 4.25 2.82 14.60
C ASP A 28 4.75 1.41 14.27
N ALA A 29 6.07 1.23 14.30
CA ALA A 29 6.70 -0.06 14.07
C ALA A 29 6.37 -1.04 15.20
N LEU A 30 6.48 -0.59 16.46
CA LEU A 30 6.15 -1.41 17.64
C LEU A 30 4.67 -1.82 17.67
N SER A 31 3.76 -0.88 17.44
CA SER A 31 2.32 -1.13 17.38
C SER A 31 1.98 -2.13 16.26
N THR A 32 2.61 -1.95 15.09
CA THR A 32 2.46 -2.89 13.96
C THR A 32 2.96 -4.29 14.31
N SER A 33 4.15 -4.42 14.89
CA SER A 33 4.69 -5.74 15.27
C SER A 33 3.83 -6.42 16.34
N LEU A 34 3.34 -5.66 17.32
CA LEU A 34 2.49 -6.19 18.38
C LEU A 34 1.17 -6.71 17.83
N THR A 35 0.57 -5.99 16.87
CA THR A 35 -0.65 -6.43 16.17
C THR A 35 -0.44 -7.77 15.45
N PHE A 36 0.72 -7.95 14.80
CA PHE A 36 1.05 -9.20 14.11
C PHE A 36 1.32 -10.38 15.03
N VAL A 37 1.77 -10.14 16.26
CA VAL A 37 1.95 -11.20 17.26
C VAL A 37 0.64 -11.52 17.96
N LEU A 38 -0.11 -10.49 18.38
CA LEU A 38 -1.35 -10.67 19.14
C LEU A 38 -2.43 -11.40 18.33
N GLY A 39 -2.53 -11.16 17.01
CA GLY A 39 -3.53 -11.82 16.17
C GLY A 39 -3.43 -13.35 16.20
N PRO A 40 -2.34 -13.96 15.70
CA PRO A 40 -2.12 -15.40 15.74
C PRO A 40 -2.14 -15.97 17.16
N LEU A 41 -1.63 -15.22 18.13
CA LEU A 41 -1.57 -15.66 19.52
C LEU A 41 -2.98 -15.75 20.15
N MET A 42 -3.86 -14.81 19.85
CA MET A 42 -5.28 -14.87 20.23
C MET A 42 -6.00 -16.02 19.53
N PHE A 43 -5.75 -16.24 18.24
CA PHE A 43 -6.32 -17.38 17.52
C PHE A 43 -5.84 -18.73 18.07
N GLY A 44 -4.56 -18.86 18.40
CA GLY A 44 -4.00 -20.05 19.04
C GLY A 44 -4.58 -20.30 20.43
N LEU A 45 -4.72 -19.24 21.26
CA LEU A 45 -5.37 -19.34 22.57
C LEU A 45 -6.84 -19.75 22.46
N LEU A 46 -7.56 -19.20 21.49
CA LEU A 46 -8.94 -19.58 21.21
C LEU A 46 -9.03 -21.07 20.83
N GLY A 47 -8.09 -21.55 20.02
CA GLY A 47 -7.99 -22.97 19.65
C GLY A 47 -7.67 -23.88 20.84
N ALA A 48 -6.78 -23.45 21.73
CA ALA A 48 -6.48 -24.19 22.96
C ALA A 48 -7.69 -24.26 23.90
N PHE A 49 -8.47 -23.18 23.98
CA PHE A 49 -9.72 -23.15 24.73
C PHE A 49 -10.76 -24.11 24.13
N LEU A 50 -10.92 -24.11 22.81
CA LEU A 50 -11.81 -25.03 22.08
C LEU A 50 -11.38 -26.49 22.27
N ASP A 51 -10.08 -26.81 22.14
CA ASP A 51 -9.55 -28.15 22.35
C ASP A 51 -9.79 -28.64 23.79
N GLY A 52 -9.77 -27.74 24.78
CA GLY A 52 -10.08 -28.05 26.18
C GLY A 52 -11.55 -28.42 26.40
N ILE A 53 -12.48 -27.81 25.65
CA ILE A 53 -13.91 -28.10 25.73
C ILE A 53 -14.25 -29.39 24.97
N PHE A 54 -13.69 -29.57 23.78
CA PHE A 54 -14.02 -30.69 22.89
C PHE A 54 -13.11 -31.92 23.09
N GLY A 55 -12.07 -31.83 23.91
CA GLY A 55 -11.16 -32.95 24.21
C GLY A 55 -10.30 -33.40 23.02
N THR A 56 -10.13 -32.55 22.00
CA THR A 56 -9.61 -32.89 20.66
C THR A 56 -8.08 -32.95 20.56
N GLY A 57 -7.35 -32.95 21.68
CA GLY A 57 -5.92 -33.25 21.68
C GLY A 57 -5.04 -32.24 20.93
N ARG A 58 -5.45 -30.97 20.83
CA ARG A 58 -4.74 -29.82 20.22
C ARG A 58 -5.00 -29.56 18.73
N VAL A 59 -6.01 -30.20 18.12
CA VAL A 59 -6.32 -30.04 16.69
C VAL A 59 -6.78 -28.61 16.37
N PHE A 60 -7.68 -28.03 17.18
CA PHE A 60 -8.18 -26.67 16.95
C PHE A 60 -7.10 -25.63 17.15
N THR A 61 -6.20 -25.82 18.11
CA THR A 61 -5.04 -24.96 18.37
C THR A 61 -4.18 -24.83 17.12
N VAL A 62 -3.84 -25.96 16.49
CA VAL A 62 -2.99 -25.97 15.29
C VAL A 62 -3.73 -25.32 14.11
N LEU A 63 -5.00 -25.67 13.88
CA LEU A 63 -5.79 -25.09 12.81
C LEU A 63 -5.94 -23.56 12.93
N LEU A 64 -6.34 -23.08 14.11
CA LEU A 64 -6.54 -21.66 14.36
C LEU A 64 -5.21 -20.90 14.34
N ALA A 65 -4.11 -21.49 14.82
CA ALA A 65 -2.79 -20.89 14.70
C ALA A 65 -2.37 -20.71 13.22
N ILE A 66 -2.60 -21.72 12.37
CA ILE A 66 -2.33 -21.61 10.92
C ILE A 66 -3.21 -20.53 10.28
N ILE A 67 -4.49 -20.48 10.62
CA ILE A 67 -5.41 -19.45 10.12
C ILE A 67 -4.94 -18.05 10.54
N GLY A 68 -4.53 -17.89 11.81
CA GLY A 68 -3.97 -16.64 12.31
C GLY A 68 -2.71 -16.21 11.55
N LEU A 69 -1.82 -17.15 11.24
CA LEU A 69 -0.63 -16.89 10.44
C LEU A 69 -0.97 -16.44 9.01
N ILE A 70 -1.93 -17.11 8.35
CA ILE A 70 -2.40 -16.75 7.01
C ILE A 70 -3.04 -15.35 7.01
N ALA A 71 -3.83 -15.02 8.01
CA ALA A 71 -4.44 -13.70 8.16
C ALA A 71 -3.38 -12.59 8.28
N VAL A 72 -2.33 -12.81 9.07
CA VAL A 72 -1.20 -11.88 9.20
C VAL A 72 -0.47 -11.71 7.87
N ALA A 73 -0.12 -12.81 7.19
CA ALA A 73 0.58 -12.78 5.91
C ALA A 73 -0.23 -12.00 4.85
N THR A 74 -1.54 -12.27 4.78
CA THR A 74 -2.46 -11.59 3.87
C THR A 74 -2.55 -10.10 4.17
N THR A 75 -2.60 -9.73 5.45
CA THR A 75 -2.62 -8.32 5.88
C THR A 75 -1.34 -7.60 5.48
N ILE A 76 -0.17 -8.22 5.65
CA ILE A 76 1.12 -7.67 5.23
C ILE A 76 1.13 -7.44 3.72
N TYR A 77 0.68 -8.44 2.94
CA TYR A 77 0.64 -8.37 1.49
C TYR A 77 -0.22 -7.19 0.98
N TYR A 78 -1.44 -7.04 1.49
CA TYR A 78 -2.31 -5.94 1.08
C TYR A 78 -1.82 -4.57 1.54
N ARG A 79 -1.23 -4.47 2.74
CA ARG A 79 -0.60 -3.21 3.20
C ARG A 79 0.55 -2.81 2.29
N TYR A 80 1.38 -3.76 1.86
CA TYR A 80 2.48 -3.51 0.95
C TYR A 80 2.00 -3.06 -0.43
N GLN A 81 0.98 -3.72 -0.98
CA GLN A 81 0.36 -3.32 -2.26
C GLN A 81 -0.22 -1.90 -2.18
N ALA A 82 -0.94 -1.57 -1.11
CA ALA A 82 -1.50 -0.24 -0.91
C ALA A 82 -0.41 0.84 -0.78
N ALA A 83 0.69 0.54 -0.07
CA ALA A 83 1.83 1.45 0.04
C ALA A 83 2.52 1.67 -1.31
N SER A 84 2.72 0.60 -2.08
CA SER A 84 3.34 0.65 -3.41
C SER A 84 2.50 1.49 -4.38
N ALA A 85 1.17 1.27 -4.42
CA ALA A 85 0.26 2.06 -5.24
C ALA A 85 0.28 3.55 -4.86
N ALA A 86 0.37 3.87 -3.56
CA ALA A 86 0.45 5.25 -3.09
C ALA A 86 1.81 5.93 -3.36
N GLU A 87 2.87 5.14 -3.53
CA GLU A 87 4.18 5.63 -3.97
C GLU A 87 4.26 5.79 -5.48
N ASP A 88 3.56 4.93 -6.22
CA ASP A 88 3.51 4.99 -7.68
C ASP A 88 2.65 6.13 -8.22
N ALA A 89 1.62 6.52 -7.47
CA ALA A 89 0.76 7.66 -7.79
C ALA A 89 1.58 8.97 -7.96
N GLY A 90 1.66 9.46 -9.20
CA GLY A 90 2.31 10.73 -9.53
C GLY A 90 3.78 10.65 -9.92
N LYS A 91 4.34 9.45 -10.10
CA LYS A 91 5.68 9.27 -10.67
C LYS A 91 5.68 9.59 -12.18
N PRO A 92 6.73 10.22 -12.72
CA PRO A 92 6.80 10.60 -14.14
C PRO A 92 6.63 9.45 -15.13
N TRP A 93 6.93 8.22 -14.70
CA TRP A 93 6.89 6.99 -15.48
C TRP A 93 5.65 6.13 -15.22
N GLU A 94 4.63 6.64 -14.50
CA GLU A 94 3.29 6.07 -14.61
C GLU A 94 2.95 6.04 -16.10
N LYS A 95 2.89 4.84 -16.67
CA LYS A 95 2.62 4.64 -18.09
C LYS A 95 1.29 5.30 -18.38
N ARG A 96 1.34 6.50 -18.95
CA ARG A 96 0.17 7.15 -19.50
C ARG A 96 -0.25 6.25 -20.67
N PRO A 97 -1.52 5.84 -20.76
CA PRO A 97 -2.00 5.01 -21.88
C PRO A 97 -1.72 5.59 -23.27
N ASN A 98 -1.33 6.87 -23.35
CA ASN A 98 -1.14 7.62 -24.57
C ASN A 98 0.34 7.92 -24.90
N ALA A 99 1.30 7.36 -24.14
CA ALA A 99 2.73 7.63 -24.34
C ALA A 99 3.44 6.61 -25.26
N ASP A 100 2.91 5.39 -25.38
CA ASP A 100 3.44 4.35 -26.26
C ASP A 100 2.89 4.41 -27.69
N SER A 101 1.71 4.99 -27.88
CA SER A 101 1.12 5.27 -29.21
C SER A 101 1.88 6.32 -30.01
N ARG A 102 2.85 7.03 -29.40
CA ARG A 102 3.78 7.92 -30.11
C ARG A 102 4.93 7.16 -30.78
N ILE A 103 5.12 5.89 -30.40
CA ILE A 103 6.06 4.99 -31.07
C ILE A 103 5.27 4.21 -32.12
N GLU A 104 4.57 4.92 -33.01
CA GLU A 104 4.26 4.29 -34.29
C GLU A 104 5.60 3.99 -34.98
N PRO A 105 5.84 2.76 -35.45
CA PRO A 105 7.04 2.46 -36.22
C PRO A 105 7.12 3.44 -37.38
N LEU A 106 8.28 4.10 -37.56
CA LEU A 106 8.58 5.03 -38.66
C LEU A 106 8.54 4.38 -40.06
N GLU A 107 7.89 3.22 -40.20
CA GLU A 107 7.89 2.34 -41.35
C GLU A 107 6.84 2.73 -42.41
N LYS A 108 5.93 3.67 -42.13
CA LYS A 108 5.03 4.24 -43.13
C LYS A 108 5.32 5.71 -43.43
N SER A 109 6.52 5.98 -43.95
CA SER A 109 6.72 7.17 -44.76
C SER A 109 6.56 6.74 -46.23
N PRO A 110 5.40 6.98 -46.88
CA PRO A 110 5.28 6.76 -48.31
C PRO A 110 6.22 7.74 -49.01
N GLU A 111 7.12 7.19 -49.82
CA GLU A 111 8.09 7.95 -50.60
C GLU A 111 7.43 9.12 -51.33
N ILE A 112 8.05 10.29 -51.16
CA ILE A 112 7.71 11.52 -51.87
C ILE A 112 8.03 11.27 -53.35
N ARG A 113 7.01 11.21 -54.19
CA ARG A 113 7.11 11.21 -55.65
C ARG A 113 6.79 12.59 -56.20
#